data_AF-A0AAD4LRY0-F1
#
_entry.id   AF-A0AAD4LRY0-F1
#
_cell.length_a   1.000
_cell.length_b   1.000
_cell.length_c   1.000
_cell.angle_alpha   90.00
_cell.angle_beta   90.00
_cell.angle_gamma   90.00
#
_symmetry.space_group_name_H-M   'P 1'
#
loop_
_entity.id
_entity.type
_entity.pdbx_description
1 polymer ?
#
loop_
_entity_poly.entity_id
_entity_poly.type
_entity_poly.pdbx_seq_one_letter_code
_entity_poly.pdbx_strand_id
1 'polypeptide(L)'
;MLPTRILRIARPQILRLRHPPPTLFSLSRPRLPSTVRHSSSGVPSGSAPPTVTSDSQTARSNANEPRLSLTFTCTAANCNTRSTHQFTKRSYEKGIVLIECPGCKKRHLIADNLGWFKDSTEDGKLRNVEDLLRARGESIRRGRLNPDGSIEVN
;
A
#
# COMPACT_ATOMS: atom_id res chain seq x y z
N MET A 1 -30.69 53.75 10.85
CA MET A 1 -29.26 53.92 10.57
C MET A 1 -28.47 53.44 11.78
N LEU A 2 -27.83 52.27 11.70
CA LEU A 2 -26.91 51.74 12.71
C LEU A 2 -25.57 51.38 12.03
N PRO A 3 -24.42 51.64 12.66
CA PRO A 3 -23.11 51.60 12.01
C PRO A 3 -22.56 50.18 11.88
N THR A 4 -22.12 49.85 10.66
CA THR A 4 -21.43 48.61 10.30
C THR A 4 -20.03 48.58 10.92
N ARG A 5 -19.81 47.73 11.93
CA ARG A 5 -18.47 47.44 12.48
C ARG A 5 -17.70 46.55 11.51
N ILE A 6 -16.71 47.14 10.84
CA ILE A 6 -15.72 46.44 10.01
C ILE A 6 -14.77 45.69 10.94
N LEU A 7 -14.85 44.35 10.94
CA LEU A 7 -13.94 43.49 11.68
C LEU A 7 -12.65 43.31 10.86
N ARG A 8 -11.55 43.93 11.32
CA ARG A 8 -10.21 43.76 10.73
C ARG A 8 -9.69 42.35 11.01
N ILE A 9 -9.62 41.51 9.98
CA ILE A 9 -9.01 40.19 10.05
C ILE A 9 -7.48 40.37 10.11
N ALA A 10 -6.88 40.03 11.25
CA ALA A 10 -5.44 40.01 11.42
C ALA A 10 -4.84 38.87 10.56
N ARG A 11 -3.89 39.22 9.68
CA ARG A 11 -3.12 38.26 8.88
C ARG A 11 -2.21 37.42 9.79
N PRO A 12 -2.35 36.09 9.88
CA PRO A 12 -1.34 35.26 10.54
C PRO A 12 -0.08 35.22 9.68
N GLN A 13 1.04 35.65 10.27
CA GLN A 13 2.37 35.62 9.67
C GLN A 13 2.77 34.17 9.38
N ILE A 14 3.03 33.85 8.12
CA ILE A 14 3.51 32.53 7.69
C ILE A 14 4.98 32.40 8.08
N LEU A 15 5.26 31.65 9.15
CA LEU A 15 6.62 31.26 9.52
C LEU A 15 7.20 30.34 8.42
N ARG A 16 8.18 30.88 7.68
CA ARG A 16 8.95 30.17 6.66
C ARG A 16 9.91 29.19 7.34
N LEU A 17 9.53 27.91 7.43
CA LEU A 17 10.43 26.83 7.85
C LEU A 17 11.54 26.66 6.80
N ARG A 18 12.77 27.01 7.19
CA ARG A 18 13.99 26.80 6.41
C ARG A 18 14.29 25.30 6.38
N HIS A 19 14.29 24.70 5.19
CA HIS A 19 14.69 23.31 4.98
C HIS A 19 16.22 23.24 4.77
N PRO A 20 16.95 22.33 5.43
CA PRO A 20 18.36 22.09 5.14
C PRO A 20 18.54 21.34 3.80
N PRO A 21 19.65 21.56 3.07
CA PRO A 21 19.91 20.88 1.80
C PRO A 21 20.32 19.40 2.01
N PRO A 22 20.01 18.50 1.06
CA PRO A 22 20.46 17.11 1.14
C PRO A 22 21.96 17.02 0.82
N THR A 23 22.72 16.42 1.73
CA THR A 23 24.14 16.10 1.55
C THR A 23 24.30 14.95 0.55
N LEU A 24 25.08 15.18 -0.52
CA LEU A 24 25.43 14.19 -1.52
C LEU A 24 26.41 13.17 -0.91
N PHE A 25 25.93 11.95 -0.64
CA PHE A 25 26.78 10.82 -0.30
C PHE A 25 27.41 10.23 -1.57
N SER A 26 28.73 10.39 -1.69
CA SER A 26 29.56 9.77 -2.73
C SER A 26 29.77 8.29 -2.41
N LEU A 27 29.25 7.41 -3.26
CA LEU A 27 29.50 5.97 -3.19
C LEU A 27 30.69 5.61 -4.08
N SER A 28 31.88 5.59 -3.48
CA SER A 28 33.06 4.97 -4.07
C SER A 28 32.88 3.45 -4.10
N ARG A 29 32.84 2.87 -5.31
CA ARG A 29 32.61 1.45 -5.57
C ARG A 29 33.95 0.69 -5.53
N PRO A 30 34.22 -0.19 -4.55
CA PRO A 30 35.44 -0.99 -4.58
C PRO A 30 35.31 -2.13 -5.60
N ARG A 31 36.38 -2.29 -6.41
CA ARG A 31 36.55 -3.33 -7.43
C ARG A 31 37.27 -4.51 -6.77
N LEU A 32 36.65 -5.68 -6.72
CA LEU A 32 37.29 -6.90 -6.21
C LEU A 32 37.91 -7.71 -7.36
N PRO A 33 39.13 -8.26 -7.20
CA PRO A 33 39.78 -9.10 -8.19
C PRO A 33 39.31 -10.56 -8.15
N SER A 34 39.23 -11.17 -9.34
CA SER A 34 38.94 -12.59 -9.54
C SER A 34 40.20 -13.44 -9.41
N THR A 35 40.30 -14.27 -8.37
CA THR A 35 40.97 -15.60 -8.37
C THR A 35 40.54 -16.24 -7.03
N VAL A 36 40.12 -17.49 -6.94
CA VAL A 36 40.99 -18.66 -6.80
C VAL A 36 40.14 -19.93 -6.98
N ARG A 37 40.78 -20.93 -7.59
CA ARG A 37 40.29 -22.25 -7.93
C ARG A 37 40.71 -23.26 -6.83
N HIS A 38 40.01 -24.39 -6.82
CA HIS A 38 40.41 -25.73 -6.34
C HIS A 38 40.06 -26.20 -4.92
N SER A 39 39.14 -27.17 -4.92
CA SER A 39 39.33 -28.58 -4.52
C SER A 39 39.35 -29.02 -3.05
N SER A 40 38.37 -29.89 -2.77
CA SER A 40 38.43 -31.18 -2.05
C SER A 40 38.47 -31.25 -0.52
N SER A 41 37.47 -31.98 -0.01
CA SER A 41 37.52 -32.97 1.08
C SER A 41 37.60 -32.48 2.53
N GLY A 42 36.51 -32.71 3.27
CA GLY A 42 36.53 -32.72 4.73
C GLY A 42 35.14 -32.84 5.36
N VAL A 43 34.67 -34.06 5.57
CA VAL A 43 33.67 -34.38 6.62
C VAL A 43 34.41 -34.45 7.96
N PRO A 44 33.81 -33.99 9.07
CA PRO A 44 33.18 -34.96 9.95
C PRO A 44 31.85 -34.51 10.61
N SER A 45 31.19 -35.55 11.11
CA SER A 45 29.92 -35.65 11.84
C SER A 45 29.92 -34.92 13.19
N GLY A 46 28.76 -34.40 13.63
CA GLY A 46 28.60 -33.86 14.98
C GLY A 46 27.24 -33.21 15.27
N SER A 47 26.25 -34.05 15.60
CA SER A 47 25.17 -33.87 16.59
C SER A 47 24.23 -32.64 16.57
N ALA A 48 22.97 -32.97 16.30
CA ALA A 48 21.70 -32.41 16.81
C ALA A 48 21.18 -31.06 16.27
N PRO A 49 19.90 -30.99 15.86
CA PRO A 49 19.26 -29.78 15.34
C PRO A 49 18.63 -28.95 16.47
N PRO A 50 18.82 -27.63 16.52
CA PRO A 50 17.76 -26.75 17.00
C PRO A 50 16.77 -26.57 15.86
N THR A 51 15.60 -27.17 16.04
CA THR A 51 14.36 -26.90 15.30
C THR A 51 14.03 -25.41 15.42
N VAL A 52 14.63 -24.57 14.58
CA VAL A 52 14.04 -23.28 14.25
C VAL A 52 12.94 -23.58 13.26
N THR A 53 11.71 -23.61 13.77
CA THR A 53 10.48 -23.51 13.00
C THR A 53 10.48 -22.15 12.32
N SER A 54 11.34 -21.99 11.33
CA SER A 54 11.20 -20.98 10.30
C SER A 54 9.93 -21.38 9.57
N ASP A 55 8.82 -20.78 10.01
CA ASP A 55 7.55 -20.73 9.33
C ASP A 55 7.77 -20.00 8.00
N SER A 56 8.51 -20.68 7.12
CA SER A 56 8.58 -20.42 5.70
C SER A 56 7.23 -20.84 5.16
N GLN A 57 6.20 -20.04 5.46
CA GLN A 57 4.97 -19.99 4.69
C GLN A 57 5.37 -19.55 3.29
N THR A 58 5.84 -20.56 2.57
CA THR A 58 5.86 -20.64 1.13
C THR A 58 4.51 -20.13 0.71
N ALA A 59 4.50 -18.98 0.03
CA ALA A 59 3.37 -18.47 -0.70
C ALA A 59 3.03 -19.49 -1.79
N ARG A 60 2.41 -20.60 -1.38
CA ARG A 60 1.64 -21.47 -2.25
C ARG A 60 0.43 -20.60 -2.57
N SER A 61 0.53 -19.80 -3.63
CA SER A 61 -0.64 -19.17 -4.23
C SER A 61 -1.56 -20.32 -4.58
N ASN A 62 -2.52 -20.61 -3.71
CA ASN A 62 -3.54 -21.60 -3.98
C ASN A 62 -4.17 -21.16 -5.30
N ALA A 63 -3.99 -21.93 -6.37
CA ALA A 63 -4.47 -21.57 -7.71
C ALA A 63 -6.01 -21.35 -7.73
N ASN A 64 -6.69 -21.78 -6.66
CA ASN A 64 -8.11 -21.63 -6.42
C ASN A 64 -8.49 -20.51 -5.41
N GLU A 65 -7.57 -19.60 -5.07
CA GLU A 65 -7.92 -18.48 -4.19
C GLU A 65 -8.80 -17.46 -4.95
N PRO A 66 -10.00 -17.11 -4.42
CA PRO A 66 -10.88 -16.15 -5.08
C PRO A 66 -10.19 -14.79 -5.22
N ARG A 67 -10.36 -14.17 -6.39
CA ARG A 67 -9.79 -12.84 -6.71
C ARG A 67 -10.88 -11.80 -6.88
N LEU A 68 -10.54 -10.56 -6.57
CA LEU A 68 -11.38 -9.39 -6.78
C LEU A 68 -10.72 -8.49 -7.84
N SER A 69 -11.54 -7.78 -8.60
CA SER A 69 -11.11 -6.77 -9.57
C SER A 69 -11.66 -5.41 -9.13
N LEU A 70 -10.80 -4.41 -9.03
CA LEU A 70 -11.15 -3.05 -8.68
C LEU A 70 -10.72 -2.11 -9.79
N THR A 71 -11.63 -1.25 -10.25
CA THR A 71 -11.30 -0.14 -11.13
C THR A 71 -11.53 1.16 -10.38
N PHE A 72 -10.49 1.99 -10.26
CA PHE A 72 -10.56 3.26 -9.56
C PHE A 72 -9.90 4.38 -10.38
N THR A 73 -10.26 5.61 -10.05
CA THR A 73 -9.64 6.82 -10.60
C THR A 73 -8.75 7.44 -9.54
N CYS A 74 -7.49 7.68 -9.88
CA CYS A 74 -6.52 8.27 -8.96
C CYS A 74 -6.84 9.74 -8.68
N THR A 75 -7.01 10.08 -7.39
CA THR A 75 -7.31 11.44 -6.91
C THR A 75 -6.09 12.20 -6.42
N ALA A 76 -4.88 11.66 -6.57
CA ALA A 76 -3.65 12.39 -6.25
C ALA A 76 -3.53 13.65 -7.12
N ALA A 77 -2.89 14.68 -6.58
CA ALA A 77 -2.68 15.95 -7.28
C ALA A 77 -2.10 15.71 -8.69
N ASN A 78 -2.83 16.18 -9.70
CA ASN A 78 -2.50 16.09 -11.13
C ASN A 78 -2.47 14.67 -11.73
N CYS A 79 -3.12 13.66 -11.15
CA CYS A 79 -3.04 12.29 -11.67
C CYS A 79 -4.25 11.82 -12.50
N ASN A 80 -5.49 12.00 -12.03
CA ASN A 80 -6.78 11.66 -12.66
C ASN A 80 -6.86 10.39 -13.54
N THR A 81 -5.94 9.44 -13.35
CA THR A 81 -5.76 8.28 -14.21
C THR A 81 -6.63 7.16 -13.70
N ARG A 82 -7.44 6.56 -14.59
CA ARG A 82 -8.26 5.39 -14.27
C ARG A 82 -7.48 4.12 -14.53
N SER A 83 -7.46 3.20 -13.56
CA SER A 83 -6.75 1.93 -13.68
C SER A 83 -7.49 0.79 -13.00
N THR A 84 -7.33 -0.41 -13.54
CA THR A 84 -7.95 -1.65 -13.05
C THR A 84 -6.89 -2.58 -12.50
N HIS A 85 -7.10 -3.08 -11.29
CA HIS A 85 -6.16 -3.93 -10.55
C HIS A 85 -6.86 -5.17 -10.02
N GLN A 86 -6.14 -6.29 -9.95
CA GLN A 86 -6.64 -7.53 -9.38
C GLN A 86 -5.82 -8.00 -8.19
N PHE A 87 -6.50 -8.39 -7.13
CA PHE A 87 -5.90 -8.87 -5.89
C PHE A 87 -6.72 -10.03 -5.31
N THR A 88 -6.16 -10.76 -4.35
CA THR A 88 -6.89 -11.87 -3.73
C THR A 88 -7.97 -11.34 -2.78
N LYS A 89 -9.09 -12.06 -2.67
CA LYS A 89 -10.17 -11.71 -1.74
C LYS A 89 -9.66 -11.67 -0.30
N ARG A 90 -8.76 -12.58 0.07
CA ARG A 90 -8.17 -12.63 1.42
C ARG A 90 -7.38 -11.37 1.75
N SER A 91 -6.60 -10.82 0.82
CA SER A 91 -5.82 -9.59 1.11
C SER A 91 -6.75 -8.40 1.32
N TYR A 92 -7.87 -8.34 0.60
CA TYR A 92 -8.87 -7.30 0.74
C TYR A 92 -9.71 -7.40 2.03
N GLU A 93 -10.02 -8.61 2.50
CA GLU A 93 -10.89 -8.82 3.67
C GLU A 93 -10.13 -8.92 5.00
N LYS A 94 -8.91 -9.46 4.98
CA LYS A 94 -8.13 -9.79 6.20
C LYS A 94 -6.74 -9.17 6.23
N GLY A 95 -6.34 -8.51 5.15
CA GLY A 95 -4.99 -7.96 5.00
C GLY A 95 -5.00 -6.49 4.62
N ILE A 96 -3.93 -6.11 3.91
CA ILE A 96 -3.73 -4.77 3.38
C ILE A 96 -3.52 -4.88 1.88
N VAL A 97 -4.11 -3.95 1.13
CA VAL A 97 -3.98 -3.87 -0.33
C VAL A 97 -3.44 -2.50 -0.72
N LEU A 98 -2.27 -2.49 -1.36
CA LEU A 98 -1.70 -1.31 -2.02
C LEU A 98 -1.63 -1.58 -3.52
N ILE A 99 -2.02 -0.60 -4.32
CA ILE A 99 -1.93 -0.66 -5.78
C ILE A 99 -1.11 0.49 -6.31
N GLU A 100 -0.27 0.24 -7.32
CA GLU A 100 0.54 1.28 -7.95
C GLU A 100 -0.26 1.95 -9.07
N CYS A 101 -0.43 3.27 -9.01
CA CYS A 101 -1.11 4.00 -10.07
C CYS A 101 -0.14 4.25 -11.24
N PRO A 102 -0.50 3.90 -12.50
CA PRO A 102 0.35 4.13 -13.66
C PRO A 102 0.57 5.62 -13.98
N GLY A 103 -0.31 6.51 -13.51
CA GLY A 103 -0.21 7.95 -13.74
C GLY A 103 0.80 8.64 -12.81
N CYS A 104 0.58 8.56 -11.49
CA CYS A 104 1.43 9.25 -10.51
C CYS A 104 2.59 8.40 -9.98
N LYS A 105 2.63 7.10 -10.33
CA LYS A 105 3.65 6.12 -9.87
C LYS A 105 3.74 5.98 -8.35
N LYS A 106 2.71 6.43 -7.63
CA LYS A 106 2.57 6.24 -6.18
C LYS A 106 1.71 5.02 -5.90
N ARG A 107 1.87 4.48 -4.70
CA ARG A 107 1.04 3.40 -4.18
C ARG A 107 -0.18 3.99 -3.47
N HIS A 108 -1.36 3.56 -3.87
CA HIS A 108 -2.64 3.92 -3.27
C HIS A 108 -3.10 2.79 -2.36
N LEU A 109 -3.47 3.15 -1.13
CA LEU A 109 -4.04 2.23 -0.17
C LEU A 109 -5.52 1.98 -0.53
N ILE A 110 -5.90 0.71 -0.63
CA ILE A 110 -7.28 0.28 -0.96
C ILE A 110 -7.99 -0.29 0.25
N ALA A 111 -7.32 -1.15 1.01
CA ALA A 111 -7.84 -1.75 2.23
C ALA A 111 -6.74 -1.81 3.29
N ASP A 112 -7.06 -1.47 4.54
CA ASP A 112 -6.21 -1.69 5.71
C ASP A 112 -7.03 -2.29 6.86
N ASN A 113 -7.19 -3.61 6.83
CA ASN A 113 -7.91 -4.33 7.88
C ASN A 113 -7.03 -4.64 9.09
N LEU A 114 -5.72 -4.35 9.03
CA LEU A 114 -4.77 -4.60 10.12
C LEU A 114 -4.52 -3.35 10.97
N GLY A 115 -4.95 -2.17 10.49
CA GLY A 115 -4.84 -0.90 11.21
C GLY A 115 -3.40 -0.40 11.31
N TRP A 116 -2.61 -0.61 10.27
CA TRP A 116 -1.22 -0.16 10.21
C TRP A 116 -1.12 1.33 9.90
N PHE A 117 -2.10 1.90 9.18
CA PHE A 117 -2.16 3.31 8.78
C PHE A 117 -3.18 4.10 9.60
N LYS A 118 -2.97 4.23 10.92
CA LYS A 118 -3.87 4.98 11.82
C LYS A 118 -3.88 6.49 11.53
N ASP A 119 -2.80 7.04 10.98
CA ASP A 119 -2.67 8.48 10.73
C ASP A 119 -3.37 8.95 9.44
N SER A 120 -3.63 8.04 8.49
CA SER A 120 -4.23 8.36 7.19
C SER A 120 -5.74 8.12 7.14
N THR A 121 -6.31 7.67 8.25
CA THR A 121 -7.67 7.17 8.36
C THR A 121 -8.21 7.69 9.68
N GLU A 122 -9.09 8.69 9.70
CA GLU A 122 -9.65 9.33 10.92
C GLU A 122 -9.83 8.32 12.08
N ASP A 123 -8.86 8.30 12.99
CA ASP A 123 -8.78 7.42 14.17
C ASP A 123 -9.02 5.92 13.90
N GLY A 124 -8.71 5.44 12.69
CA GLY A 124 -8.95 4.07 12.26
C GLY A 124 -10.45 3.75 12.08
N LYS A 125 -11.28 4.71 11.70
CA LYS A 125 -12.73 4.49 11.49
C LYS A 125 -13.10 4.08 10.06
N LEU A 126 -12.25 4.39 9.07
CA LEU A 126 -12.47 4.16 7.64
C LEU A 126 -11.53 3.07 7.10
N ARG A 127 -11.76 1.80 7.48
CA ARG A 127 -10.82 0.69 7.27
C ARG A 127 -10.64 0.29 5.81
N ASN A 128 -11.66 0.52 4.99
CA ASN A 128 -11.70 0.07 3.61
C ASN A 128 -12.33 1.12 2.68
N VAL A 129 -12.11 0.99 1.36
CA VAL A 129 -12.73 1.84 0.34
C VAL A 129 -14.25 1.87 0.47
N GLU A 130 -14.87 0.79 0.91
CA GLU A 130 -16.31 0.73 1.15
C GLU A 130 -16.77 1.65 2.28
N ASP A 131 -15.98 1.76 3.36
CA ASP A 131 -16.31 2.66 4.46
C ASP A 131 -16.17 4.12 4.02
N LEU A 132 -15.17 4.41 3.17
CA LEU A 132 -14.98 5.74 2.58
C LEU A 132 -16.16 6.12 1.68
N LEU A 133 -16.60 5.22 0.80
CA LEU A 133 -17.73 5.44 -0.09
C LEU A 133 -19.03 5.64 0.72
N ARG A 134 -19.23 4.84 1.77
CA ARG A 134 -20.38 5.00 2.68
C ARG A 134 -20.35 6.34 3.41
N ALA A 135 -19.18 6.78 3.88
CA ALA A 135 -19.00 8.08 4.54
C ALA A 135 -19.28 9.26 3.59
N ARG A 136 -19.04 9.08 2.28
CA ARG A 136 -19.41 10.04 1.23
C ARG A 136 -20.88 9.97 0.81
N GLY A 137 -21.67 9.04 1.36
CA GLY A 137 -23.07 8.83 1.01
C GLY A 137 -23.30 8.04 -0.27
N GLU A 138 -22.28 7.34 -0.79
CA GLU A 138 -22.38 6.53 -2.00
C GLU A 138 -22.89 5.12 -1.68
N SER A 139 -23.78 4.58 -2.53
CA SER A 139 -24.36 3.23 -2.37
C SER A 139 -23.45 2.15 -2.96
N ILE A 140 -23.20 1.08 -2.20
CA ILE A 140 -22.32 -0.04 -2.61
C ILE A 140 -23.17 -1.28 -2.85
N ARG A 141 -22.97 -1.92 -4.01
CA ARG A 141 -23.56 -3.23 -4.34
C ARG A 141 -22.44 -4.24 -4.51
N ARG A 142 -22.54 -5.38 -3.84
CA ARG A 142 -21.60 -6.48 -4.00
C ARG A 142 -22.21 -7.50 -4.97
N GLY A 143 -21.43 -7.95 -5.94
CA GLY A 143 -21.87 -8.96 -6.90
C GLY A 143 -20.78 -10.00 -7.18
N ARG A 144 -21.20 -11.19 -7.57
CA ARG A 144 -20.31 -12.28 -8.00
C ARG A 144 -20.23 -12.29 -9.51
N LEU A 145 -19.01 -12.42 -10.05
CA LEU A 145 -18.80 -12.63 -11.48
C LEU A 145 -18.95 -14.12 -11.78
N ASN A 146 -19.92 -14.48 -12.62
CA ASN A 146 -20.08 -15.83 -13.13
C ASN A 146 -19.12 -16.09 -14.30
N PRO A 147 -18.85 -17.36 -14.66
CA PRO A 147 -17.94 -17.72 -15.76
C PRO A 147 -18.35 -17.17 -17.13
N ASP A 148 -19.64 -16.93 -17.35
CA ASP A 148 -20.24 -16.31 -18.54
C ASP A 148 -20.10 -14.77 -18.54
N GLY A 149 -19.49 -14.19 -17.51
CA GLY A 149 -19.31 -12.74 -17.38
C GLY A 149 -20.56 -12.00 -16.87
N SER A 150 -21.64 -12.72 -16.55
CA SER A 150 -22.80 -12.12 -15.87
C SER A 150 -22.44 -11.74 -14.42
N ILE A 151 -22.94 -10.59 -13.99
CA ILE A 151 -22.81 -10.11 -12.61
C ILE A 151 -24.11 -10.37 -11.86
N GLU A 152 -24.08 -11.32 -10.93
CA GLU A 152 -25.19 -11.55 -10.01
C GLU A 152 -25.05 -10.60 -8.82
N VAL A 153 -26.05 -9.75 -8.60
CA VAL A 153 -26.06 -8.77 -7.51
C VAL A 153 -26.81 -9.38 -6.32
N ASN A 154 -26.17 -9.44 -5.15
CA ASN A 154 -26.80 -9.91 -3.91
C ASN A 154 -27.43 -8.76 -3.12
#